data_AF-A0A852UTN7-F1
#
_entry.id   AF-A0A852UTN7-F1
#
_cell.length_a   1.000
_cell.length_b   1.000
_cell.length_c   1.000
_cell.angle_alpha   90.00
_cell.angle_beta   90.00
_cell.angle_gamma   90.00
#
_symmetry.space_group_name_H-M   'P 1'
#
loop_
_entity.id
_entity.type
_entity.pdbx_description
1 polymer ?
#
loop_
_entity_poly.entity_id
_entity_poly.type
_entity_poly.pdbx_seq_one_letter_code
_entity_poly.pdbx_strand_id
1 'polypeptide(L)'
;MELMTGVRNPLVRGYFDLAAAEGLGIGSCAVYQRSGERLKVLLIDLTPGGYPEEVEEQLEDGASPLPEIVPGSIGYYFKSVHSTSNAAYAMLVRGKAEISIQLDIGVEGRDNAADVLALMKLIAPKLITDASAPSAKTASTASPSPKSKDSASPKGD
;
A
#
# COMPACT_ATOMS: atom_id res chain seq x y z
N MET A 1 -6.36 -11.55 -23.00
CA MET A 1 -5.93 -11.01 -21.69
C MET A 1 -5.64 -12.24 -20.82
N GLU A 2 -4.43 -12.84 -20.93
CA GLU A 2 -4.12 -14.18 -20.38
C GLU A 2 -2.79 -14.24 -19.58
N LEU A 3 -2.11 -13.12 -19.35
CA LEU A 3 -0.64 -13.17 -19.22
C LEU A 3 -0.06 -13.19 -17.80
N MET A 4 -0.77 -12.70 -16.78
CA MET A 4 -0.18 -12.53 -15.43
C MET A 4 -0.31 -13.76 -14.55
N THR A 5 -1.49 -14.37 -14.49
CA THR A 5 -1.77 -15.53 -13.62
C THR A 5 -1.70 -16.86 -14.38
N GLY A 6 -1.61 -16.82 -15.71
CA GLY A 6 -1.71 -18.00 -16.58
C GLY A 6 -3.10 -18.67 -16.58
N VAL A 7 -4.08 -18.14 -15.84
CA VAL A 7 -5.42 -18.73 -15.73
C VAL A 7 -6.30 -18.27 -16.87
N ARG A 8 -6.87 -19.24 -17.60
CA ARG A 8 -7.90 -19.00 -18.61
C ARG A 8 -9.29 -19.06 -17.98
N ASN A 9 -10.15 -18.10 -18.34
CA ASN A 9 -11.53 -17.99 -17.84
C ASN A 9 -11.60 -18.05 -16.29
N PRO A 10 -10.92 -17.12 -15.58
CA PRO A 10 -10.83 -17.18 -14.13
C PRO A 10 -12.19 -16.98 -13.45
N LEU A 11 -12.31 -17.45 -12.22
CA LEU A 11 -13.37 -17.04 -11.31
C LEU A 11 -12.88 -15.80 -10.55
N VAL A 12 -13.58 -14.67 -10.69
CA VAL A 12 -13.25 -13.42 -10.00
C VAL A 12 -14.33 -13.11 -8.96
N ARG A 13 -13.92 -12.76 -7.75
CA ARG A 13 -14.83 -12.35 -6.67
C ARG A 13 -14.21 -11.19 -5.90
N GLY A 14 -14.99 -10.15 -5.67
CA GLY A 14 -14.51 -9.02 -4.90
C GLY A 14 -15.46 -7.84 -4.92
N TYR A 15 -15.19 -6.92 -4.02
CA TYR A 15 -15.79 -5.59 -3.99
C TYR A 15 -14.83 -4.62 -3.30
N PHE A 16 -14.96 -3.33 -3.62
CA PHE A 16 -14.30 -2.25 -2.92
C PHE A 16 -15.35 -1.21 -2.54
N ASP A 17 -15.32 -0.79 -1.28
CA ASP A 17 -16.08 0.36 -0.78
C ASP A 17 -15.08 1.46 -0.44
N LEU A 18 -14.99 2.48 -1.30
CA LEU A 18 -14.05 3.60 -1.14
C LEU A 18 -14.56 4.67 -0.16
N ALA A 19 -15.84 4.61 0.23
CA ALA A 19 -16.43 5.55 1.19
C ALA A 19 -16.30 5.06 2.64
N ALA A 20 -16.03 3.76 2.84
CA ALA A 20 -15.76 3.18 4.14
C ALA A 20 -14.52 3.78 4.81
N ALA A 21 -14.43 3.59 6.14
CA ALA A 21 -13.29 3.97 6.97
C ALA A 21 -12.85 5.44 6.76
N GLU A 22 -13.81 6.36 6.83
CA GLU A 22 -13.57 7.80 6.66
C GLU A 22 -12.96 8.16 5.28
N GLY A 23 -13.24 7.38 4.24
CA GLY A 23 -12.74 7.59 2.88
C GLY A 23 -11.38 6.95 2.58
N LEU A 24 -10.82 6.18 3.52
CA LEU A 24 -9.64 5.35 3.29
C LEU A 24 -9.94 4.15 2.38
N GLY A 25 -11.19 3.72 2.39
CA GLY A 25 -11.65 2.58 1.62
C GLY A 25 -11.33 1.23 2.27
N ILE A 26 -12.11 0.23 1.91
CA ILE A 26 -11.88 -1.16 2.29
C ILE A 26 -12.38 -2.08 1.19
N GLY A 27 -11.73 -3.21 1.01
CA GLY A 27 -12.25 -4.25 0.14
C GLY A 27 -11.20 -5.23 -0.31
N SER A 28 -11.64 -6.21 -1.09
CA SER A 28 -10.76 -7.20 -1.67
C SER A 28 -11.29 -7.68 -3.01
N CYS A 29 -10.36 -8.07 -3.87
CA CYS A 29 -10.65 -8.75 -5.12
C CYS A 29 -9.70 -9.93 -5.29
N ALA A 30 -10.27 -11.12 -5.40
CA ALA A 30 -9.54 -12.36 -5.56
C ALA A 30 -9.88 -13.02 -6.91
N VAL A 31 -8.84 -13.54 -7.54
CA VAL A 31 -8.91 -14.34 -8.76
C VAL A 31 -8.56 -15.78 -8.40
N TYR A 32 -9.36 -16.71 -8.90
CA TYR A 32 -9.21 -18.13 -8.65
C TYR A 32 -9.14 -18.91 -9.95
N GLN A 33 -8.48 -20.06 -9.91
CA GLN A 33 -8.64 -21.08 -10.93
C GLN A 33 -10.11 -21.52 -10.99
N ARG A 34 -10.64 -21.74 -12.19
CA ARG A 34 -12.04 -22.15 -12.36
C ARG A 34 -12.26 -23.64 -12.17
N SER A 35 -11.26 -24.44 -12.51
CA SER A 35 -11.25 -25.91 -12.40
C SER A 35 -10.58 -26.39 -11.12
N GLY A 36 -10.83 -27.64 -10.75
CA GLY A 36 -10.16 -28.30 -9.63
C GLY A 36 -10.47 -27.63 -8.28
N GLU A 37 -9.45 -27.50 -7.44
CA GLU A 37 -9.53 -26.99 -6.07
C GLU A 37 -9.84 -25.50 -5.97
N ARG A 38 -9.95 -24.80 -7.11
CA ARG A 38 -10.19 -23.34 -7.17
C ARG A 38 -9.18 -22.54 -6.36
N LEU A 39 -7.91 -22.90 -6.53
CA LEU A 39 -6.80 -22.21 -5.87
C LEU A 39 -6.84 -20.72 -6.19
N LYS A 40 -6.61 -19.90 -5.16
CA LYS A 40 -6.42 -18.46 -5.29
C LYS A 40 -5.11 -18.24 -6.04
N VAL A 41 -5.14 -17.37 -7.05
CA VAL A 41 -3.97 -17.06 -7.88
C VAL A 41 -3.54 -15.62 -7.72
N LEU A 42 -4.48 -14.72 -7.46
CA LEU A 42 -4.22 -13.30 -7.25
C LEU A 42 -5.17 -12.78 -6.17
N LEU A 43 -4.65 -11.97 -5.28
CA LEU A 43 -5.41 -11.20 -4.30
C LEU A 43 -4.99 -9.73 -4.39
N ILE A 44 -5.98 -8.86 -4.39
CA ILE A 44 -5.82 -7.42 -4.25
C ILE A 44 -6.61 -7.03 -3.02
N ASP A 45 -5.95 -6.51 -2.00
CA ASP A 45 -6.60 -6.03 -0.78
C ASP A 45 -6.40 -4.53 -0.61
N LEU A 46 -7.45 -3.85 -0.19
CA LEU A 46 -7.45 -2.46 0.24
C LEU A 46 -7.89 -2.43 1.70
N THR A 47 -7.04 -1.93 2.57
CA THR A 47 -7.30 -1.91 4.02
C THR A 47 -7.04 -0.53 4.61
N PRO A 48 -7.85 -0.11 5.59
CA PRO A 48 -7.45 0.95 6.50
C PRO A 48 -6.46 0.37 7.52
N GLY A 49 -5.35 1.07 7.75
CA GLY A 49 -4.31 0.65 8.69
C GLY A 49 -2.93 0.46 8.08
N GLY A 50 -2.61 1.12 6.97
CA GLY A 50 -1.24 1.11 6.45
C GLY A 50 -0.24 1.72 7.43
N TYR A 51 0.92 1.07 7.57
CA TYR A 51 2.02 1.50 8.41
C TYR A 51 3.28 1.73 7.56
N PRO A 52 3.71 2.98 7.36
CA PRO A 52 4.95 3.29 6.66
C PRO A 52 6.17 2.55 7.23
N GLU A 53 6.19 2.30 8.54
CA GLU A 53 7.26 1.60 9.23
C GLU A 53 7.41 0.14 8.76
N GLU A 54 6.31 -0.54 8.43
CA GLU A 54 6.34 -1.90 7.86
C GLU A 54 6.93 -1.89 6.44
N VAL A 55 6.66 -0.84 5.66
CA VAL A 55 7.29 -0.66 4.34
C VAL A 55 8.79 -0.45 4.48
N GLU A 56 9.23 0.36 5.45
CA GLU A 56 10.65 0.61 5.71
C GLU A 56 11.37 -0.67 6.14
N GLU A 57 10.81 -1.45 7.07
CA GLU A 57 11.38 -2.73 7.52
C GLU A 57 11.58 -3.70 6.34
N GLN A 58 10.59 -3.83 5.45
CA GLN A 58 10.69 -4.72 4.30
C GLN A 58 11.75 -4.26 3.28
N LEU A 59 11.94 -2.95 3.14
CA LEU A 59 13.02 -2.41 2.31
C LEU A 59 14.40 -2.67 2.92
N GLU A 60 14.53 -2.56 4.25
CA GLU A 60 15.75 -2.92 4.97
C GLU A 60 16.09 -4.42 4.82
N ASP A 61 15.07 -5.28 4.81
CA ASP A 61 15.18 -6.72 4.56
C ASP A 61 15.47 -7.09 3.08
N GLY A 62 15.62 -6.09 2.21
CA GLY A 62 16.06 -6.27 0.83
C GLY A 62 14.93 -6.37 -0.20
N ALA A 63 13.69 -6.02 0.16
CA ALA A 63 12.64 -5.82 -0.84
C ALA A 63 13.00 -4.66 -1.79
N SER A 64 12.47 -4.72 -3.01
CA SER A 64 12.71 -3.66 -3.99
C SER A 64 11.74 -2.50 -3.78
N PRO A 65 12.19 -1.24 -3.79
CA PRO A 65 11.29 -0.09 -3.61
C PRO A 65 10.37 0.09 -4.82
N LEU A 66 9.09 0.36 -4.54
CA LEU A 66 8.18 0.87 -5.57
C LEU A 66 8.58 2.30 -5.93
N PRO A 67 8.44 2.71 -7.21
CA PRO A 67 8.42 4.14 -7.53
C PRO A 67 7.23 4.80 -6.81
N GLU A 68 7.26 6.12 -6.68
CA GLU A 68 6.08 6.87 -6.22
C GLU A 68 4.95 6.72 -7.25
N ILE A 69 3.95 5.90 -6.93
CA ILE A 69 2.80 5.61 -7.82
C ILE A 69 1.67 6.60 -7.55
N VAL A 70 1.46 6.94 -6.28
CA VAL A 70 0.52 7.96 -5.82
C VAL A 70 1.32 9.02 -5.03
N PRO A 71 1.04 10.32 -5.17
CA PRO A 71 1.77 11.35 -4.44
C PRO A 71 1.77 11.14 -2.92
N GLY A 72 2.96 11.13 -2.32
CA GLY A 72 3.17 10.88 -0.89
C GLY A 72 2.97 9.42 -0.47
N SER A 73 2.95 8.49 -1.42
CA SER A 73 2.95 7.05 -1.13
C SER A 73 4.36 6.49 -1.11
N ILE A 74 4.55 5.46 -0.29
CA ILE A 74 5.75 4.63 -0.26
C ILE A 74 5.33 3.17 -0.40
N GLY A 75 6.23 2.33 -0.87
CA GLY A 75 5.93 0.91 -0.97
C GLY A 75 7.09 0.10 -1.48
N TYR A 76 6.88 -1.20 -1.52
CA TYR A 76 7.88 -2.18 -1.94
C TYR A 76 7.24 -3.29 -2.76
N TYR A 77 8.07 -4.05 -3.45
CA TYR A 77 7.69 -5.26 -4.14
C TYR A 77 8.82 -6.29 -4.09
N PHE A 78 8.46 -7.56 -4.14
CA PHE A 78 9.44 -8.64 -4.17
C PHE A 78 8.85 -9.88 -4.84
N LYS A 79 9.75 -10.76 -5.31
CA LYS A 79 9.40 -12.14 -5.66
C LYS A 79 9.78 -13.02 -4.47
N SER A 80 8.86 -13.88 -4.02
CA SER A 80 9.16 -14.81 -2.94
C SER A 80 10.16 -15.86 -3.43
N VAL A 81 11.35 -15.88 -2.83
CA VAL A 81 12.41 -16.86 -3.14
C VAL A 81 12.16 -18.23 -2.52
N HIS A 82 11.23 -18.31 -1.55
CA HIS A 82 10.86 -19.53 -0.84
C HIS A 82 9.58 -20.18 -1.38
N SER A 83 8.91 -19.54 -2.32
CA SER A 83 7.69 -20.04 -2.93
C SER A 83 7.98 -21.00 -4.08
N THR A 84 7.33 -22.17 -4.07
CA THR A 84 7.34 -23.13 -5.19
C THR A 84 6.44 -22.71 -6.36
N SER A 85 5.63 -21.66 -6.19
CA SER A 85 4.60 -21.22 -7.14
C SER A 85 4.94 -19.90 -7.86
N ASN A 86 6.21 -19.48 -7.84
CA ASN A 86 6.64 -18.20 -8.42
C ASN A 86 5.89 -16.98 -7.85
N ALA A 87 5.55 -17.01 -6.56
CA ALA A 87 4.76 -15.96 -5.95
C ALA A 87 5.47 -14.60 -5.94
N ALA A 88 4.70 -13.53 -6.09
CA ALA A 88 5.19 -12.16 -6.04
C ALA A 88 4.22 -11.28 -5.26
N TYR A 89 4.77 -10.22 -4.67
CA TYR A 89 4.05 -9.33 -3.78
C TYR A 89 4.41 -7.88 -4.06
N ALA A 90 3.43 -6.99 -3.94
CA ALA A 90 3.64 -5.55 -3.93
C ALA A 90 2.71 -4.92 -2.88
N MET A 91 3.23 -3.98 -2.10
CA MET A 91 2.47 -3.19 -1.13
C MET A 91 2.75 -1.71 -1.34
N LEU A 92 1.71 -0.90 -1.27
CA LEU A 92 1.80 0.55 -1.33
C LEU A 92 0.96 1.14 -0.19
N VAL A 93 1.60 2.01 0.59
CA VAL A 93 0.97 2.73 1.71
C VAL A 93 0.95 4.22 1.40
N ARG A 94 -0.16 4.86 1.74
CA ARG A 94 -0.28 6.31 1.76
C ARG A 94 -1.07 6.76 2.99
N GLY A 95 -0.37 7.36 3.95
CA GLY A 95 -0.97 7.67 5.24
C GLY A 95 -1.47 6.38 5.88
N LYS A 96 -2.78 6.28 6.10
CA LYS A 96 -3.42 5.07 6.67
C LYS A 96 -4.03 4.14 5.62
N ALA A 97 -4.05 4.51 4.35
CA ALA A 97 -4.56 3.63 3.30
C ALA A 97 -3.44 2.70 2.83
N GLU A 98 -3.74 1.42 2.74
CA GLU A 98 -2.83 0.40 2.24
C GLU A 98 -3.50 -0.41 1.13
N ILE A 99 -2.74 -0.66 0.07
CA ILE A 99 -3.10 -1.62 -0.96
C ILE A 99 -1.99 -2.64 -1.07
N SER A 100 -2.39 -3.92 -1.09
CA SER A 100 -1.49 -5.02 -1.38
C SER A 100 -1.97 -5.82 -2.59
N ILE A 101 -1.01 -6.35 -3.34
CA ILE A 101 -1.22 -7.24 -4.46
C ILE A 101 -0.37 -8.47 -4.21
N GLN A 102 -1.03 -9.62 -4.13
CA GLN A 102 -0.41 -10.91 -3.87
C GLN A 102 -0.69 -11.81 -5.06
N LEU A 103 0.33 -12.14 -5.83
CA LEU A 103 0.28 -13.17 -6.85
C LEU A 103 0.74 -14.47 -6.19
N ASP A 104 -0.21 -15.33 -5.80
CA ASP A 104 0.08 -16.61 -5.14
C ASP A 104 0.67 -17.63 -6.11
N ILE A 105 0.22 -17.59 -7.37
CA ILE A 105 0.66 -18.50 -8.43
C ILE A 105 1.03 -17.68 -9.66
N GLY A 106 2.33 -17.49 -9.85
CA GLY A 106 2.91 -16.82 -11.01
C GLY A 106 3.19 -17.79 -12.16
N VAL A 107 3.45 -17.24 -13.35
CA VAL A 107 3.81 -18.03 -14.53
C VAL A 107 5.32 -18.23 -14.57
N GLU A 108 5.76 -19.45 -14.82
CA GLU A 108 7.17 -19.79 -14.98
C GLU A 108 7.80 -19.02 -16.16
N GLY A 109 9.05 -18.57 -15.99
CA GLY A 109 9.77 -17.79 -17.00
C GLY A 109 9.33 -16.33 -17.14
N ARG A 110 8.32 -15.88 -16.39
CA ARG A 110 7.93 -14.45 -16.32
C ARG A 110 8.58 -13.74 -15.13
N ASP A 111 8.77 -12.44 -15.30
CA ASP A 111 9.08 -11.54 -14.20
C ASP A 111 7.79 -11.19 -13.44
N ASN A 112 7.42 -12.09 -12.53
CA ASN A 112 6.22 -11.95 -11.70
C ASN A 112 6.29 -10.73 -10.78
N ALA A 113 7.49 -10.25 -10.42
CA ALA A 113 7.68 -9.03 -9.63
C ALA A 113 7.36 -7.78 -10.47
N ALA A 114 7.81 -7.73 -11.72
CA ALA A 114 7.45 -6.67 -12.65
C ALA A 114 5.93 -6.66 -12.97
N ASP A 115 5.31 -7.84 -13.03
CA ASP A 115 3.87 -7.98 -13.27
C ASP A 115 3.03 -7.39 -12.11
N VAL A 116 3.36 -7.71 -10.85
CA VAL A 116 2.65 -7.11 -9.70
C VAL A 116 2.90 -5.60 -9.59
N LEU A 117 4.11 -5.14 -9.91
CA LEU A 117 4.42 -3.70 -10.01
C LEU A 117 3.56 -3.01 -11.07
N ALA A 118 3.43 -3.62 -12.26
CA ALA A 118 2.60 -3.07 -13.32
C ALA A 118 1.12 -3.02 -12.93
N LEU A 119 0.63 -4.04 -12.22
CA LEU A 119 -0.74 -4.04 -11.70
C LEU A 119 -0.93 -2.94 -10.65
N MET A 120 0.03 -2.79 -9.73
CA MET A 120 0.01 -1.75 -8.70
C MET A 120 -0.11 -0.36 -9.33
N LYS A 121 0.71 -0.07 -10.35
CA LYS A 121 0.63 1.19 -11.11
C LYS A 121 -0.73 1.44 -11.74
N LEU A 122 -1.43 0.39 -12.16
CA LEU A 122 -2.72 0.50 -12.82
C LEU A 122 -3.88 0.73 -11.84
N ILE A 123 -3.85 0.09 -10.67
CA ILE A 123 -5.00 0.05 -9.75
C ILE A 123 -4.85 0.98 -8.56
N ALA A 124 -3.65 1.19 -8.03
CA ALA A 124 -3.44 1.98 -6.82
C ALA A 124 -3.97 3.42 -6.93
N PRO A 125 -3.76 4.16 -8.05
CA PRO A 125 -4.30 5.52 -8.17
C PRO A 125 -5.83 5.62 -8.14
N LYS A 126 -6.53 4.50 -8.36
CA LYS A 126 -7.99 4.42 -8.33
C LYS A 126 -8.55 4.01 -6.97
N LEU A 127 -7.75 3.30 -6.18
CA LEU A 127 -8.16 2.72 -4.90
C LEU A 127 -7.64 3.54 -3.72
N ILE A 128 -6.42 4.07 -3.83
CA ILE A 128 -5.84 5.03 -2.89
C ILE A 128 -5.83 6.40 -3.59
N THR A 129 -6.90 7.16 -3.38
CA THR A 129 -7.09 8.47 -4.02
C THR A 129 -6.54 9.61 -3.17
N ASP A 130 -6.30 10.78 -3.76
CA ASP A 130 -5.94 12.00 -3.02
C ASP A 130 -7.00 12.41 -1.99
N ALA A 131 -8.26 12.06 -2.22
CA ALA A 131 -9.34 12.31 -1.26
C ALA A 131 -9.25 11.45 0.02
N SER A 132 -8.48 10.35 -0.04
CA SER A 132 -8.23 9.45 1.09
C SER A 132 -7.11 9.96 2.01
N ALA A 133 -6.40 11.03 1.61
CA ALA A 133 -5.44 11.68 2.49
C ALA A 133 -6.18 12.19 3.73
N PRO A 134 -5.73 11.89 4.96
CA PRO A 134 -6.25 12.54 6.15
C PRO A 134 -6.24 14.03 5.88
N SER A 135 -7.41 14.68 5.90
CA SER A 135 -7.46 16.14 5.86
C SER A 135 -6.50 16.61 6.93
N ALA A 136 -5.48 17.39 6.54
CA ALA A 136 -4.72 18.18 7.47
C ALA A 136 -5.72 19.16 8.09
N LYS A 137 -6.52 18.69 9.05
CA LYS A 137 -7.23 19.55 9.98
C LYS A 137 -6.12 20.27 10.70
N THR A 138 -5.82 21.46 10.17
CA THR A 138 -5.30 22.62 10.88
C THR A 138 -4.66 22.20 12.20
N ALA A 139 -3.35 22.07 12.20
CA ALA A 139 -2.57 22.39 13.39
C ALA A 139 -3.01 23.81 13.77
N SER A 140 -4.01 23.91 14.65
CA SER A 140 -4.45 25.16 15.25
C SER A 140 -3.22 25.74 15.92
N THR A 141 -2.67 26.75 15.28
CA THR A 141 -2.19 27.99 15.88
C THR A 141 -2.00 27.88 17.39
N ALA A 142 -0.91 27.25 17.82
CA ALA A 142 -0.29 27.61 19.08
C ALA A 142 0.36 28.98 18.83
N SER A 143 -0.38 30.04 19.16
CA SER A 143 0.11 31.41 19.16
C SER A 143 1.46 31.50 19.89
N PRO A 144 2.43 32.28 19.36
CA PRO A 144 3.69 32.52 20.06
C PRO A 144 3.43 33.43 21.26
N SER A 145 3.55 32.89 22.48
CA SER A 145 3.70 33.72 23.67
C SER A 145 5.06 34.42 23.62
N PRO A 146 5.13 35.76 23.70
CA PRO A 146 6.39 36.49 23.67
C PRO A 146 7.11 36.34 25.01
N LYS A 147 8.31 35.73 25.01
CA LYS A 147 9.27 35.92 26.12
C LYS A 147 10.08 37.18 25.84
N SER A 148 9.65 38.27 26.45
CA SER A 148 10.39 39.52 26.57
C SER A 148 11.70 39.31 27.36
N LYS A 149 12.70 40.08 26.94
CA LYS A 149 14.10 40.16 27.37
C LYS A 149 14.34 40.60 28.83
N ASP A 150 15.52 40.20 29.32
CA ASP A 150 16.50 40.92 30.14
C ASP A 150 16.04 41.82 31.30
N SER A 151 16.59 41.59 32.50
CA SER A 151 17.64 42.46 33.09
C SER A 151 17.85 42.19 34.59
N ALA A 152 19.07 42.50 35.04
CA ALA A 152 19.67 42.13 36.31
C ALA A 152 19.51 43.18 37.43
N SER A 153 19.80 42.72 38.66
CA SER A 153 20.39 43.42 39.83
C SER A 153 19.46 44.23 40.78
N PRO A 154 19.93 44.71 41.97
CA PRO A 154 19.69 44.10 43.30
C PRO A 154 19.10 45.08 44.36
N LYS A 155 18.69 44.60 45.54
CA LYS A 155 18.44 45.37 46.79
C LYS A 155 18.56 44.37 47.97
N GLY A 156 19.26 44.60 49.08
CA GLY A 156 19.57 45.86 49.76
C GLY A 156 18.60 46.03 50.94
N ASP A 157 18.99 45.55 52.12
CA ASP A 157 18.70 46.07 53.47
C ASP A 157 19.62 45.35 54.48
#